data_AF-A0A4Q7VMN0-F1
#
_entry.id   AF-A0A4Q7VMN0-F1
#
_cell.length_a   1.000
_cell.length_b   1.000
_cell.length_c   1.000
_cell.angle_alpha   90.00
_cell.angle_beta   90.00
_cell.angle_gamma   90.00
#
_symmetry.space_group_name_H-M   'P 1'
#
loop_
_entity.id
_entity.type
_entity.pdbx_description
1 polymer ?
#
loop_
_entity_poly.entity_id
_entity_poly.type
_entity_poly.pdbx_seq_one_letter_code
_entity_poly.pdbx_strand_id
1 'polypeptide(L)'
;MALPGFFKKPEHKRFNIQPRYWDPAKEEREERENRIKAELGIQDDNGQYIPNIKGQLKRSLRHRNADVRRSNKKSNIRLFIILIVLLFVAYVYFFGWDSLPIKF
;
A
#
# COMPACT_ATOMS: atom_id res chain seq x y z
N MET A 1 25.34 -28.08 19.99
CA MET A 1 25.29 -26.90 19.11
C MET A 1 23.85 -26.39 19.07
N ALA A 2 23.58 -25.22 19.65
CA ALA A 2 22.25 -24.61 19.67
C ALA A 2 22.12 -23.64 18.48
N LEU A 3 20.97 -23.67 17.79
CA LEU A 3 20.65 -22.78 16.67
C LEU A 3 20.64 -21.31 17.15
N PRO A 4 21.25 -20.38 16.40
CA PRO A 4 21.30 -18.97 16.81
C PRO A 4 19.89 -18.40 16.92
N GLY A 5 19.61 -17.76 18.06
CA GLY A 5 18.27 -17.31 18.45
C GLY A 5 17.67 -16.27 17.51
N PHE A 6 16.75 -16.69 16.64
CA PHE A 6 15.92 -15.82 15.81
C PHE A 6 14.60 -15.38 16.47
N PHE A 7 14.36 -15.75 17.73
CA PHE A 7 13.15 -15.35 18.46
C PHE A 7 13.43 -14.26 19.50
N LYS A 8 13.93 -13.10 19.04
CA LYS A 8 13.90 -11.89 19.87
C LYS A 8 12.46 -11.39 19.93
N LYS A 9 11.80 -11.54 21.08
CA LYS A 9 10.46 -10.98 21.29
C LYS A 9 10.56 -9.45 21.23
N PRO A 10 9.79 -8.75 20.39
CA PRO A 10 9.79 -7.30 20.37
C PRO A 10 9.30 -6.79 21.74
N GLU A 11 10.03 -5.83 22.31
CA GLU A 11 9.60 -5.18 23.56
C GLU A 11 8.35 -4.35 23.28
N HIS A 12 7.41 -4.36 24.23
CA HIS A 12 6.18 -3.58 24.10
C HIS A 12 6.52 -2.09 24.07
N LYS A 13 5.89 -1.34 23.16
CA LYS A 13 6.04 0.12 23.12
C LYS A 13 5.39 0.70 24.38
N ARG A 14 6.17 1.40 25.20
CA ARG A 14 5.65 2.18 26.33
C ARG A 14 5.08 3.49 25.78
N PHE A 15 3.79 3.73 25.96
CA PHE A 15 3.16 4.97 25.55
C PHE A 15 3.29 5.99 26.68
N ASN A 16 4.07 7.05 26.46
CA ASN A 16 4.12 8.19 27.39
C ASN A 16 2.95 9.14 27.09
N ILE A 17 1.75 8.78 27.56
CA ILE A 17 0.58 9.65 27.44
C ILE A 17 0.66 10.67 28.58
N GLN A 18 0.97 11.92 28.24
CA GLN A 18 0.91 13.01 29.20
C GLN A 18 -0.58 13.32 29.50
N PRO A 19 -1.00 13.33 30.77
CA PRO A 19 -2.35 13.77 31.12
C PRO A 19 -2.49 15.24 30.76
N ARG A 20 -3.39 15.56 29.82
CA ARG A 20 -3.76 16.93 29.49
C ARG A 20 -5.06 17.25 30.21
N TYR A 21 -5.04 18.32 31.01
CA TYR A 21 -6.25 18.82 31.66
C TYR A 21 -7.18 19.46 30.61
N TRP A 22 -8.47 19.20 30.76
CA TRP A 22 -9.50 19.76 29.90
C TRP A 22 -9.81 21.20 30.32
N ASP A 23 -9.66 22.15 29.40
CA ASP A 23 -10.07 23.53 29.60
C ASP A 23 -11.14 23.90 28.55
N PRO A 24 -12.42 24.04 28.95
CA PRO A 24 -13.50 24.32 28.02
C PRO A 24 -13.34 25.69 27.34
N ALA A 25 -12.74 26.67 28.02
CA ALA A 25 -12.55 28.00 27.46
C ALA A 25 -11.48 28.03 26.36
N LYS A 26 -10.50 27.12 26.45
CA LYS A 26 -9.48 26.94 25.41
C LYS A 26 -10.06 26.29 24.18
N GLU A 27 -10.89 25.26 24.36
CA GLU A 27 -11.48 24.54 23.23
C GLU A 27 -12.49 25.39 22.45
N GLU A 28 -13.34 26.19 23.12
CA GLU A 28 -14.25 27.11 22.43
C GLU A 28 -13.52 28.17 21.58
N ARG A 29 -12.35 28.63 22.05
CA ARG A 29 -11.50 29.56 21.30
C ARG A 29 -10.88 28.88 20.09
N GLU A 30 -10.30 27.71 20.29
CA GLU A 30 -9.73 26.89 19.21
C GLU A 30 -10.79 26.54 18.15
N GLU A 31 -12.03 26.20 18.56
CA GLU A 31 -13.13 25.94 17.63
C GLU A 31 -13.50 27.15 16.77
N ARG A 32 -13.58 28.35 17.37
CA ARG A 32 -13.90 29.58 16.63
C ARG A 32 -12.80 29.94 15.66
N GLU A 33 -11.55 29.89 16.10
CA GLU A 33 -10.39 30.11 15.24
C GLU A 33 -10.33 29.09 14.10
N ASN A 34 -10.67 27.83 14.37
CA ASN A 34 -10.69 26.77 13.37
C ASN A 34 -11.81 26.96 12.32
N ARG A 35 -13.01 27.43 12.71
CA ARG A 35 -14.08 27.76 11.76
C ARG A 35 -13.64 28.89 10.82
N ILE A 36 -13.05 29.94 11.38
CA ILE A 36 -12.57 31.08 10.60
C ILE A 36 -11.44 30.65 9.65
N LYS A 37 -10.49 29.82 10.11
CA LYS A 37 -9.40 29.28 9.27
C LYS A 37 -9.91 28.37 8.15
N ALA A 38 -10.92 27.54 8.43
CA ALA A 38 -11.55 26.69 7.42
C ALA A 38 -12.24 27.51 6.32
N GLU A 39 -12.87 28.63 6.70
CA GLU A 39 -13.48 29.58 5.75
C GLU A 39 -12.43 30.37 4.95
N LEU A 40 -11.28 30.68 5.54
CA LEU A 40 -10.21 31.43 4.87
C LEU A 40 -9.31 30.59 3.94
N GLY A 41 -9.42 29.26 3.97
CA GLY A 41 -8.66 28.37 3.08
C GLY A 41 -7.14 28.35 3.33
N ILE A 42 -6.66 28.87 4.46
CA ILE A 42 -5.25 28.85 4.82
C ILE A 42 -4.90 27.44 5.33
N GLN A 43 -4.13 26.69 4.53
CA GLN A 43 -3.44 25.49 5.00
C GLN A 43 -2.22 25.95 5.80
N ASP A 44 -2.20 25.63 7.09
CA ASP A 44 -1.03 25.81 7.93
C ASP A 44 -0.28 24.47 7.94
N ASP A 45 0.95 24.46 7.45
CA ASP A 45 1.78 23.25 7.29
C ASP A 45 2.10 22.58 8.64
N ASN A 46 1.81 23.24 9.76
CA ASN A 46 2.02 22.75 11.11
C ASN A 46 0.77 22.10 11.70
N GLY A 47 0.54 20.83 11.34
CA GLY A 47 -0.35 19.94 12.09
C GLY A 47 -1.84 20.28 11.94
N GLN A 48 -2.31 20.37 10.69
CA GLN A 48 -3.72 20.51 10.34
C GLN A 48 -4.60 19.53 11.14
N TYR A 49 -5.40 20.04 12.08
CA TYR A 49 -6.48 19.28 12.68
C TYR A 49 -7.54 19.05 11.60
N ILE A 50 -7.62 17.81 11.09
CA ILE A 50 -8.62 17.44 10.10
C ILE A 50 -9.87 17.02 10.87
N PRO A 51 -10.94 17.83 10.93
CA PRO A 51 -12.19 17.36 11.50
C PRO A 51 -12.65 16.16 10.66
N ASN A 52 -13.02 15.08 11.34
CA ASN A 52 -13.52 13.85 10.74
C ASN A 52 -12.46 12.86 10.17
N ILE A 53 -11.47 12.49 10.97
CA ILE A 53 -10.52 11.37 10.69
C ILE A 53 -11.24 10.02 10.56
N LYS A 54 -12.48 9.90 11.07
CA LYS A 54 -13.32 8.69 10.93
C LYS A 54 -13.54 8.38 9.45
N GLY A 55 -12.85 7.35 8.96
CA GLY A 55 -12.99 6.84 7.59
C GLY A 55 -11.84 7.22 6.64
N GLN A 56 -10.92 8.11 7.02
CA GLN A 56 -9.74 8.40 6.20
C GLN A 56 -8.80 7.18 6.08
N LEU A 57 -8.64 6.42 7.16
CA LEU A 57 -7.92 5.15 7.14
C LEU A 57 -8.58 4.15 6.18
N LYS A 58 -9.92 4.06 6.18
CA LYS A 58 -10.65 3.19 5.25
C LYS A 58 -10.45 3.63 3.79
N ARG A 59 -10.36 4.93 3.53
CA ARG A 59 -10.10 5.48 2.19
C ARG A 59 -8.66 5.21 1.72
N SER A 60 -7.67 5.31 2.59
CA SER A 60 -6.27 5.01 2.25
C SER A 60 -6.06 3.52 1.98
N LEU A 61 -6.67 2.64 2.79
CA LEU A 61 -6.65 1.19 2.54
C LEU A 61 -7.34 0.81 1.22
N ARG A 62 -8.45 1.49 0.87
CA ARG A 62 -9.17 1.24 -0.39
C ARG A 62 -8.34 1.63 -1.62
N HIS A 63 -7.61 2.75 -1.55
CA HIS A 63 -6.68 3.15 -2.63
C HIS A 63 -5.54 2.15 -2.79
N ARG A 64 -4.93 1.73 -1.67
CA ARG A 64 -3.86 0.72 -1.69
C ARG A 64 -4.30 -0.58 -2.37
N ASN A 65 -5.51 -1.05 -2.10
CA ASN A 65 -6.06 -2.25 -2.73
C ASN A 65 -6.37 -2.07 -4.23
N ALA A 66 -6.79 -0.87 -4.65
CA ALA A 66 -7.02 -0.56 -6.05
C ALA A 66 -5.71 -0.55 -6.86
N ASP A 67 -4.66 0.04 -6.31
CA ASP A 67 -3.32 0.09 -6.93
C ASP A 67 -2.67 -1.28 -7.00
N VAL A 68 -2.76 -2.09 -5.94
CA VAL A 68 -2.27 -3.48 -5.93
C VAL A 68 -2.98 -4.32 -6.99
N ARG A 69 -4.31 -4.20 -7.12
CA ARG A 69 -5.06 -4.91 -8.18
C ARG A 69 -4.65 -4.47 -9.59
N ARG A 70 -4.37 -3.19 -9.80
CA ARG A 70 -3.92 -2.67 -11.10
C ARG A 70 -2.50 -3.13 -11.44
N SER A 71 -1.61 -3.18 -10.46
CA SER A 71 -0.25 -3.70 -10.59
C SER A 71 -0.23 -5.20 -10.94
N ASN A 72 -1.05 -5.99 -10.25
CA ASN A 72 -1.12 -7.45 -10.47
C ASN A 72 -1.59 -7.81 -11.89
N LYS A 73 -2.48 -7.03 -12.50
CA LYS A 73 -2.92 -7.26 -13.89
C LYS A 73 -1.78 -7.13 -14.90
N LYS A 74 -0.87 -6.17 -14.73
CA LYS A 74 0.29 -6.00 -15.62
C LYS A 74 1.28 -7.17 -15.51
N SER A 75 1.49 -7.68 -14.29
CA SER A 75 2.38 -8.83 -14.06
C SER A 75 1.82 -10.12 -14.67
N ASN A 76 0.53 -10.38 -14.49
CA ASN A 76 -0.12 -11.58 -15.03
C ASN A 76 -0.15 -11.60 -16.56
N ILE A 77 -0.31 -10.45 -17.23
CA ILE A 77 -0.21 -10.36 -18.69
C ILE A 77 1.19 -10.74 -19.18
N ARG A 78 2.25 -10.28 -18.49
CA ARG A 78 3.63 -10.64 -18.84
C ARG A 78 3.86 -12.16 -18.74
N LEU A 79 3.37 -12.79 -17.67
CA LEU A 79 3.44 -14.25 -17.51
C LEU A 79 2.71 -14.99 -18.64
N PHE A 80 1.54 -14.49 -19.05
CA PHE A 80 0.77 -15.10 -20.14
C PHE A 80 1.49 -14.99 -21.49
N ILE A 81 2.13 -13.85 -21.78
CA ILE A 81 2.94 -13.68 -22.99
C ILE A 81 4.11 -14.66 -23.00
N ILE A 82 4.83 -14.80 -21.88
CA ILE A 82 5.95 -15.74 -21.76
C ILE A 82 5.47 -17.18 -21.99
N LEU A 83 4.32 -17.55 -21.41
CA LEU A 83 3.73 -18.87 -21.56
C LEU A 83 3.34 -19.17 -23.03
N ILE A 84 2.72 -18.23 -23.73
CA ILE A 84 2.40 -18.37 -25.16
C ILE A 84 3.66 -18.55 -25.99
N VAL A 85 4.69 -17.72 -25.77
CA VAL A 85 5.96 -17.82 -26.51
C VAL A 85 6.62 -19.17 -26.26
N LEU A 86 6.64 -19.64 -25.02
CA LEU A 86 7.21 -20.94 -24.67
C LEU A 86 6.45 -22.09 -25.34
N LEU A 87 5.12 -22.06 -25.33
CA LEU A 87 4.28 -23.04 -26.02
C LEU A 87 4.47 -23.00 -27.54
N PHE A 88 4.63 -21.81 -28.12
CA PHE A 88 4.90 -21.67 -29.56
C PHE A 88 6.24 -22.28 -29.95
N VAL A 89 7.31 -22.02 -29.18
CA VAL A 89 8.63 -22.64 -29.39
C VAL A 89 8.56 -24.16 -29.23
N ALA A 90 7.88 -24.64 -28.18
CA ALA A 90 7.69 -26.08 -27.96
C ALA A 90 6.89 -26.73 -29.11
N TYR A 91 5.86 -26.05 -29.62
CA TYR A 91 5.08 -26.51 -30.77
C TYR A 91 5.93 -26.59 -32.04
N VAL A 92 6.71 -25.56 -32.35
CA VAL A 92 7.62 -25.55 -33.50
C VAL A 92 8.70 -26.61 -33.35
N TYR A 93 9.23 -26.83 -32.14
CA TYR A 93 10.20 -27.90 -31.90
C TYR A 93 9.58 -29.29 -32.10
N PHE A 94 8.37 -29.53 -31.58
CA PHE A 94 7.73 -30.84 -31.64
C PHE A 94 7.20 -31.17 -33.04
N PHE A 95 6.60 -30.21 -33.73
CA PHE A 95 5.95 -30.40 -35.04
C PHE A 95 6.87 -30.04 -36.22
N GLY A 96 7.83 -29.14 -36.01
CA GLY A 96 8.80 -28.69 -37.01
C GLY A 96 10.03 -29.59 -37.12
N TRP A 97 10.33 -30.41 -36.12
CA TRP A 97 11.43 -31.39 -36.19
C TRP A 97 11.10 -32.56 -37.14
N ASP A 98 9.83 -32.95 -37.26
CA ASP A 98 9.38 -34.01 -38.19
C ASP A 98 9.34 -33.56 -39.67
N SER A 99 9.42 -32.26 -39.97
CA SER A 99 9.32 -31.72 -41.34
C SER A 99 10.66 -31.29 -41.96
N LEU A 100 11.79 -31.52 -41.27
CA LEU A 100 13.12 -31.27 -41.82
C LEU A 100 13.67 -32.56 -42.46
N PRO A 101 13.92 -32.59 -43.79
CA PRO A 101 14.56 -33.71 -44.46
C PRO A 101 16.08 -33.68 -44.24
N ILE A 102 16.53 -33.58 -42.99
CA ILE A 102 17.95 -33.78 -42.67
C ILE A 102 18.12 -35.26 -42.39
N LYS A 103 18.18 -36.02 -43.49
CA LYS A 103 18.79 -37.35 -43.52
C LYS A 103 20.26 -37.19 -43.17
N PHE A 104 20.69 -37.79 -42.06
CA PHE A 104 22.06 -38.26 -41.91
C PHE A 104 22.27 -39.47 -42.81
#